data_AF-A0AAD7J6Y6-F1
#
_entry.id   AF-A0AAD7J6Y6-F1
#
_cell.length_a   1.000
_cell.length_b   1.000
_cell.length_c   1.000
_cell.angle_alpha   90.00
_cell.angle_beta   90.00
_cell.angle_gamma   90.00
#
_symmetry.space_group_name_H-M   'P 1'
#
loop_
_entity.id
_entity.type
_entity.pdbx_description
1 polymer ?
#
loop_
_entity_poly.entity_id
_entity_poly.type
_entity_poly.pdbx_seq_one_letter_code
_entity_poly.pdbx_strand_id
1 'polypeptide(L)'
;MTQGLCVRDSLDLSYNNSVQLNKIIDEKLPGRPKFTHTQVVVDGEVYHLYARDILECVQALWGDSDFVPYLFVAPERHYIDKDKTICMYHNMHTGKWWWSTQDTVEKDYPGATIVSIIISSDKTQLTVFGNKTAYPVYMTLGNIPKEIRRKPSRRAYVLLGYLPTSKMKNIKNKAAWCRVLANVFYACMTDMLAPLKTAGATGIPLTSGDGVTLRGHPIYAMFVGDYPEQFLVTAVKAGECPTCEVSRDELGEDLEETSFPLCDLEKILAALDTMDNGPTIYARACEDAGSKPIYHPFWEGLPYTNIFRALGPDILHQLYQGIVKHLIAWVKAACGEAEVDAHCRRLPPNHSIRLFMNGISDLNRITGKEHDQISRFLLALIIDVPLPGNASASRLVGAVRGILDFMNLAQYPMHTSETMAHMANGLKRFHENKSVFVDLGVREGFNLPKLHNTGHYPMYTKLFGTLNNCNTEYTERLHIDLAKDAYRSTNFNLKDEFPQMTLWLERKEKIFRHAKFIQWRPDGSPPPAAVEPLPPASSTSAA
;
A
#
# COMPACT_ATOMS: atom_id res chain seq x y z
N MET A 1 -32.13 -28.85 -48.27
CA MET A 1 -30.66 -28.82 -48.09
C MET A 1 -30.28 -27.44 -47.58
N THR A 2 -30.34 -27.23 -46.27
CA THR A 2 -29.75 -26.05 -45.61
C THR A 2 -28.33 -26.45 -45.24
N GLN A 3 -27.35 -26.04 -46.06
CA GLN A 3 -25.94 -26.14 -45.69
C GLN A 3 -25.75 -25.33 -44.40
N GLY A 4 -25.34 -26.01 -43.33
CA GLY A 4 -24.93 -25.37 -42.10
C GLY A 4 -23.70 -24.52 -42.38
N LEU A 5 -23.91 -23.23 -42.62
CA LEU A 5 -22.85 -22.23 -42.62
C LEU A 5 -22.12 -22.35 -41.28
N CYS A 6 -20.84 -22.73 -41.34
CA CYS A 6 -20.00 -22.74 -40.16
C CYS A 6 -19.94 -21.30 -39.65
N VAL A 7 -20.32 -21.06 -38.39
CA VAL A 7 -20.27 -19.74 -37.73
C VAL A 7 -18.94 -19.01 -37.99
N ARG A 8 -17.85 -19.77 -38.13
CA ARG A 8 -16.51 -19.27 -38.47
C ARG A 8 -16.42 -18.62 -39.85
N ASP A 9 -17.03 -19.22 -40.87
CA ASP A 9 -17.01 -18.70 -42.24
C ASP A 9 -17.87 -17.43 -42.37
N SER A 10 -18.83 -17.25 -41.46
CA SER A 10 -19.64 -16.03 -41.37
C SER A 10 -18.97 -14.88 -40.59
N LEU A 11 -17.90 -15.16 -39.84
CA LEU A 11 -17.22 -14.17 -38.98
C LEU A 11 -15.95 -13.56 -39.60
N ASP A 12 -15.51 -14.04 -40.78
CA ASP A 12 -14.31 -13.56 -41.50
C ASP A 12 -13.08 -13.36 -40.59
N LEU A 13 -12.81 -14.36 -39.74
CA LEU A 13 -11.75 -14.26 -38.73
C LEU A 13 -10.35 -14.38 -39.37
N SER A 14 -9.43 -13.51 -38.93
CA SER A 14 -8.03 -13.50 -39.39
C SER A 14 -7.15 -14.65 -38.83
N TYR A 15 -7.73 -15.61 -38.10
CA TYR A 15 -7.03 -16.71 -37.45
C TYR A 15 -7.88 -17.99 -37.39
N ASN A 16 -7.18 -19.13 -37.35
CA ASN A 16 -7.80 -20.46 -37.44
C ASN A 16 -7.65 -21.30 -36.17
N ASN A 17 -6.82 -20.88 -35.22
CA ASN A 17 -6.59 -21.55 -33.94
C ASN A 17 -6.00 -20.56 -32.92
N SER A 18 -5.88 -21.01 -31.67
CA SER A 18 -5.34 -20.20 -30.56
C SER A 18 -3.89 -19.78 -30.77
N VAL A 19 -3.08 -20.59 -31.46
CA VAL A 19 -1.67 -20.27 -31.76
C VAL A 19 -1.59 -19.07 -32.70
N GLN A 20 -2.38 -19.06 -33.77
CA GLN A 20 -2.45 -17.94 -34.71
C GLN A 20 -3.03 -16.68 -34.05
N LEU A 21 -4.07 -16.82 -33.22
CA LEU A 21 -4.62 -15.70 -32.44
C LEU A 21 -3.56 -15.10 -31.51
N ASN A 22 -2.85 -15.94 -30.75
CA ASN A 22 -1.79 -15.50 -29.85
C ASN A 22 -0.67 -14.81 -30.63
N LYS A 23 -0.29 -15.32 -31.81
CA LYS A 23 0.71 -14.67 -32.67
C LYS A 23 0.25 -13.26 -33.11
N ILE A 24 -1.03 -13.10 -33.48
CA ILE A 24 -1.60 -11.79 -33.80
C ILE A 24 -1.53 -10.85 -32.59
N ILE A 25 -1.90 -11.32 -31.40
CA ILE A 25 -1.82 -10.52 -30.17
C ILE A 25 -0.35 -10.14 -29.90
N ASP A 26 0.56 -11.09 -30.02
CA ASP A 26 1.96 -10.90 -29.67
C ASP A 26 2.66 -9.92 -30.62
N GLU A 27 2.38 -10.00 -31.92
CA GLU A 27 3.09 -9.26 -32.97
C GLU A 27 2.38 -7.98 -33.44
N LYS A 28 1.05 -7.93 -33.41
CA LYS A 28 0.27 -6.84 -34.04
C LYS A 28 -0.38 -5.87 -33.05
N LEU A 29 -0.59 -6.26 -31.80
CA LEU A 29 -1.27 -5.40 -30.82
C LEU A 29 -0.28 -4.63 -29.94
N PRO A 30 -0.50 -3.32 -29.73
CA PRO A 30 0.32 -2.53 -28.82
C PRO A 30 0.09 -3.00 -27.38
N GLY A 31 1.18 -3.16 -26.62
CA GLY A 31 1.15 -3.65 -25.25
C GLY A 31 1.48 -2.60 -24.20
N ARG A 32 1.42 -3.02 -22.94
CA ARG A 32 2.16 -2.40 -21.86
C ARG A 32 3.64 -2.84 -21.92
N PRO A 33 4.52 -2.25 -21.10
CA PRO A 33 5.92 -2.66 -21.01
C PRO A 33 6.04 -4.16 -20.77
N LYS A 34 6.97 -4.80 -21.47
CA LYS A 34 7.16 -6.25 -21.39
C LYS A 34 7.90 -6.64 -20.12
N PHE A 35 7.64 -7.84 -19.64
CA PHE A 35 8.46 -8.44 -18.61
C PHE A 35 9.79 -8.89 -19.21
N THR A 36 10.87 -8.54 -18.52
CA THR A 36 12.20 -9.09 -18.70
C THR A 36 12.49 -10.10 -17.59
N HIS A 37 13.39 -11.03 -17.88
CA HIS A 37 13.90 -11.99 -16.91
C HIS A 37 15.35 -11.63 -16.60
N THR A 38 15.65 -11.34 -15.34
CA THR A 38 17.01 -11.09 -14.85
C THR A 38 17.38 -12.13 -13.79
N GLN A 39 18.67 -12.42 -13.69
CA GLN A 39 19.24 -13.28 -12.66
C GLN A 39 19.93 -12.40 -11.62
N VAL A 40 19.50 -12.48 -10.38
CA VAL A 40 20.08 -11.76 -9.25
C VAL A 40 20.88 -12.75 -8.42
N VAL A 41 22.16 -12.45 -8.18
CA VAL A 41 23.05 -13.33 -7.41
C VAL A 41 23.24 -12.73 -6.01
N VAL A 42 22.86 -13.50 -4.98
CA VAL A 42 23.05 -13.11 -3.57
C VAL A 42 23.64 -14.29 -2.82
N ASP A 43 24.76 -14.07 -2.12
CA ASP A 43 25.51 -15.10 -1.40
C ASP A 43 25.84 -16.34 -2.25
N GLY A 44 26.14 -16.12 -3.54
CA GLY A 44 26.49 -17.18 -4.49
C GLY A 44 25.31 -17.99 -5.04
N GLU A 45 24.09 -17.69 -4.63
CA GLU A 45 22.86 -18.34 -5.11
C GLU A 45 22.16 -17.45 -6.16
N VAL A 46 21.60 -18.08 -7.19
CA VAL A 46 20.90 -17.40 -8.30
C VAL A 46 19.39 -17.34 -8.02
N TYR A 47 18.84 -16.13 -8.11
CA TYR A 47 17.41 -15.86 -8.00
C TYR A 47 16.87 -15.29 -9.32
N HIS A 48 15.66 -15.71 -9.68
CA HIS A 48 15.02 -15.29 -10.93
C HIS A 48 14.04 -14.15 -10.65
N LEU A 49 14.32 -12.98 -11.20
CA LEU A 49 13.45 -11.81 -11.13
C LEU A 49 12.74 -11.64 -12.49
N TYR A 50 11.42 -11.50 -12.43
CA TYR A 50 10.61 -11.15 -13.60
C TYR A 50 10.05 -9.75 -13.37
N ALA A 51 10.53 -8.76 -14.11
CA ALA A 51 10.20 -7.36 -13.88
C ALA A 51 10.00 -6.59 -15.19
N ARG A 52 9.38 -5.42 -15.13
CA ARG A 52 9.24 -4.49 -16.23
C ARG A 52 10.18 -3.32 -16.02
N ASP A 53 10.55 -2.66 -17.11
CA ASP A 53 11.21 -1.37 -17.01
C ASP A 53 10.25 -0.35 -16.35
N ILE A 54 10.70 0.24 -15.25
CA ILE A 54 9.88 1.16 -14.47
C ILE A 54 9.57 2.46 -15.23
N LEU A 55 10.49 2.97 -16.06
CA LEU A 55 10.28 4.19 -16.83
C LEU A 55 9.29 3.96 -17.96
N GLU A 56 9.36 2.81 -18.64
CA GLU A 56 8.33 2.43 -19.60
C GLU A 56 6.95 2.30 -18.91
N CYS A 57 6.91 1.81 -17.66
CA CYS A 57 5.68 1.75 -16.87
C CYS A 57 5.14 3.14 -16.50
N VAL A 58 6.04 4.08 -16.17
CA VAL A 58 5.69 5.49 -15.94
C VAL A 58 5.11 6.09 -17.21
N GLN A 59 5.78 5.94 -18.35
CA GLN A 59 5.33 6.44 -19.64
C GLN A 59 3.97 5.84 -20.04
N ALA A 60 3.75 4.55 -19.77
CA ALA A 60 2.50 3.88 -20.09
C ALA A 60 1.31 4.41 -19.26
N LEU A 61 1.52 4.78 -17.99
CA LEU A 61 0.49 5.42 -17.17
C LEU A 61 0.33 6.91 -17.52
N TRP A 62 1.42 7.63 -17.73
CA TRP A 62 1.39 9.06 -18.06
C TRP A 62 0.74 9.35 -19.43
N GLY A 63 1.03 8.50 -20.41
CA GLY A 63 0.52 8.62 -21.77
C GLY A 63 -0.87 8.00 -22.00
N ASP A 64 -1.52 7.43 -20.98
CA ASP A 64 -2.88 6.89 -21.13
C ASP A 64 -3.89 8.04 -21.23
N SER A 65 -4.56 8.15 -22.39
CA SER A 65 -5.58 9.16 -22.67
C SER A 65 -6.71 9.18 -21.65
N ASP A 66 -7.00 8.06 -20.98
CA ASP A 66 -8.05 7.97 -19.96
C ASP A 66 -7.69 8.71 -18.65
N PHE A 67 -6.40 9.00 -18.44
CA PHE A 67 -5.92 9.68 -17.24
C PHE A 67 -5.60 11.15 -17.48
N VAL A 68 -5.31 11.56 -18.72
CA VAL A 68 -4.96 12.94 -19.08
C VAL A 68 -5.87 14.00 -18.43
N PRO A 69 -7.22 13.86 -18.45
CA PRO A 69 -8.11 14.87 -17.87
C PRO A 69 -7.99 15.03 -16.35
N TYR A 70 -7.30 14.10 -15.70
CA TYR A 70 -7.23 13.96 -14.25
C TYR A 70 -5.80 14.05 -13.69
N LEU A 71 -4.78 14.10 -14.55
CA LEU A 71 -3.39 14.09 -14.11
C LEU A 71 -3.05 15.40 -13.40
N PHE A 72 -2.61 15.29 -12.15
CA PHE A 72 -2.02 16.43 -11.44
C PHE A 72 -0.56 16.60 -11.88
N VAL A 73 -0.22 17.76 -12.41
CA VAL A 73 1.13 18.09 -12.92
C VAL A 73 1.88 19.11 -12.06
N ALA A 74 1.21 19.69 -11.05
CA ALA A 74 1.80 20.63 -10.13
C ALA A 74 1.23 20.42 -8.72
N PRO A 75 1.98 20.77 -7.66
CA PRO A 75 1.44 20.78 -6.32
C PRO A 75 0.43 21.94 -6.16
N GLU A 76 -0.58 21.75 -5.31
CA GLU A 76 -1.59 22.76 -5.02
C GLU A 76 -1.77 22.94 -3.52
N ARG A 77 -2.22 24.13 -3.09
CA ARG A 77 -2.65 24.37 -1.72
C ARG A 77 -4.14 24.69 -1.73
N HIS A 78 -4.92 23.81 -1.10
CA HIS A 78 -6.36 23.99 -0.99
C HIS A 78 -6.71 24.55 0.37
N TYR A 79 -7.74 25.39 0.40
CA TYR A 79 -8.23 26.06 1.59
C TYR A 79 -9.76 26.03 1.60
N ILE A 80 -10.36 25.83 2.77
CA ILE A 80 -11.83 25.83 2.91
C ILE A 80 -12.40 27.21 3.23
N ASP A 81 -11.54 28.16 3.58
CA ASP A 81 -11.88 29.53 3.97
C ASP A 81 -11.31 30.55 2.99
N LYS A 82 -11.98 31.71 2.88
CA LYS A 82 -11.59 32.79 1.96
C LYS A 82 -10.23 33.39 2.32
N ASP A 83 -9.88 33.39 3.61
CA ASP A 83 -8.67 33.98 4.15
C ASP A 83 -7.45 33.04 4.04
N LYS A 84 -7.66 31.81 3.53
CA LYS A 84 -6.62 30.80 3.31
C LYS A 84 -5.86 30.40 4.59
N THR A 85 -6.59 30.30 5.70
CA THR A 85 -6.05 29.93 7.01
C THR A 85 -6.20 28.44 7.31
N ILE A 86 -7.22 27.78 6.76
CA ILE A 86 -7.52 26.37 7.02
C ILE A 86 -7.18 25.54 5.78
N CYS A 87 -5.97 25.01 5.78
CA CYS A 87 -5.47 24.13 4.72
C CYS A 87 -6.21 22.78 4.70
N MET A 88 -6.54 22.33 3.49
CA MET A 88 -7.19 21.05 3.21
C MET A 88 -6.22 20.10 2.48
N TYR A 89 -6.22 18.84 2.91
CA TYR A 89 -5.43 17.75 2.37
C TYR A 89 -6.36 16.68 1.78
N HIS A 90 -6.11 16.26 0.54
CA HIS A 90 -6.92 15.28 -0.19
C HIS A 90 -6.05 14.27 -0.94
N ASN A 91 -5.48 14.68 -2.07
CA ASN A 91 -4.61 13.86 -2.93
C ASN A 91 -3.14 14.24 -2.67
N MET A 92 -2.19 13.45 -3.19
CA MET A 92 -0.76 13.69 -2.95
C MET A 92 -0.27 15.07 -3.38
N HIS A 93 -0.84 15.67 -4.42
CA HIS A 93 -0.46 17.01 -4.90
C HIS A 93 -0.81 18.13 -3.90
N THR A 94 -1.76 17.88 -2.98
CA THR A 94 -2.08 18.79 -1.87
C THR A 94 -1.18 18.61 -0.65
N GLY A 95 -0.37 17.55 -0.65
CA GLY A 95 0.53 17.20 0.44
C GLY A 95 1.80 18.04 0.44
N LYS A 96 2.35 18.27 1.64
CA LYS A 96 3.58 19.02 1.83
C LYS A 96 4.79 18.36 1.17
N TRP A 97 4.81 17.02 1.04
CA TRP A 97 5.91 16.32 0.39
C TRP A 97 6.08 16.79 -1.05
N TRP A 98 4.99 16.83 -1.83
CA TRP A 98 5.06 17.23 -3.22
C TRP A 98 5.54 18.68 -3.33
N TRP A 99 4.99 19.57 -2.50
CA TRP A 99 5.41 20.97 -2.47
C TRP A 99 6.91 21.14 -2.18
N SER A 100 7.41 20.51 -1.10
CA SER A 100 8.83 20.61 -0.73
C SER A 100 9.78 20.00 -1.75
N THR A 101 9.36 18.88 -2.36
CA THR A 101 10.16 18.23 -3.39
C THR A 101 10.16 19.09 -4.66
N GLN A 102 9.02 19.68 -5.04
CA GLN A 102 8.91 20.54 -6.23
C GLN A 102 9.79 21.77 -6.08
N ASP A 103 9.72 22.44 -4.92
CA ASP A 103 10.56 23.60 -4.60
C ASP A 103 12.06 23.26 -4.64
N THR A 104 12.44 22.01 -4.36
CA THR A 104 13.84 21.58 -4.41
C THR A 104 14.27 21.30 -5.85
N VAL A 105 13.47 20.56 -6.62
CA VAL A 105 13.77 20.21 -8.02
C VAL A 105 13.79 21.46 -8.91
N GLU A 106 12.86 22.40 -8.72
CA GLU A 106 12.76 23.65 -9.49
C GLU A 106 14.00 24.54 -9.39
N LYS A 107 14.77 24.44 -8.29
CA LYS A 107 16.02 25.21 -8.15
C LYS A 107 17.05 24.84 -9.21
N ASP A 108 17.14 23.55 -9.51
CA ASP A 108 18.11 23.01 -10.47
C ASP A 108 17.50 22.88 -11.87
N TYR A 109 16.18 22.64 -11.95
CA TYR A 109 15.45 22.39 -13.19
C TYR A 109 14.14 23.20 -13.26
N PRO A 110 14.18 24.48 -13.67
CA PRO A 110 12.98 25.28 -13.83
C PRO A 110 11.96 24.66 -14.80
N GLY A 111 10.69 24.63 -14.39
CA GLY A 111 9.59 24.02 -15.16
C GLY A 111 9.55 22.48 -15.06
N ALA A 112 10.11 21.91 -14.00
CA ALA A 112 10.05 20.50 -13.71
C ALA A 112 8.63 20.07 -13.30
N THR A 113 8.28 18.83 -13.57
CA THR A 113 7.04 18.21 -13.10
C THR A 113 7.38 16.96 -12.32
N ILE A 114 6.99 16.91 -11.04
CA ILE A 114 7.17 15.68 -10.26
C ILE A 114 6.24 14.60 -10.76
N VAL A 115 6.80 13.40 -10.92
CA VAL A 115 6.08 12.16 -11.15
C VAL A 115 6.25 11.28 -9.92
N SER A 116 5.23 11.29 -9.07
CA SER A 116 5.28 10.64 -7.76
C SER A 116 5.08 9.13 -7.90
N ILE A 117 6.14 8.36 -7.67
CA ILE A 117 6.12 6.91 -7.76
C ILE A 117 5.69 6.32 -6.42
N ILE A 118 4.58 5.58 -6.44
CA ILE A 118 4.11 4.79 -5.30
C ILE A 118 4.38 3.33 -5.62
N ILE A 119 5.15 2.67 -4.76
CA ILE A 119 5.43 1.24 -4.83
C ILE A 119 4.65 0.53 -3.75
N SER A 120 4.08 -0.63 -4.08
CA SER A 120 3.54 -1.54 -3.08
C SER A 120 4.03 -2.95 -3.31
N SER A 121 4.17 -3.70 -2.23
CA SER A 121 4.36 -5.14 -2.29
C SER A 121 3.40 -5.80 -1.31
N ASP A 122 3.09 -7.07 -1.56
CA ASP A 122 2.51 -7.95 -0.54
C ASP A 122 2.68 -9.39 -1.02
N LYS A 123 3.14 -10.25 -0.12
CA LYS A 123 3.38 -11.66 -0.41
C LYS A 123 2.07 -12.44 -0.32
N THR A 124 1.59 -12.92 -1.46
CA THR A 124 0.27 -13.56 -1.55
C THR A 124 0.37 -15.07 -1.84
N GLN A 125 -0.57 -15.84 -1.26
CA GLN A 125 -0.72 -17.27 -1.57
C GLN A 125 -1.49 -17.45 -2.89
N LEU A 126 -0.94 -18.26 -3.79
CA LEU A 126 -1.53 -18.54 -5.10
C LEU A 126 -2.60 -19.64 -5.06
N THR A 127 -2.47 -20.57 -4.11
CA THR A 127 -3.35 -21.74 -3.98
C THR A 127 -4.03 -21.78 -2.62
N VAL A 128 -5.30 -22.21 -2.58
CA VAL A 128 -6.03 -22.46 -1.32
C VAL A 128 -5.48 -23.70 -0.60
N PHE A 129 -5.07 -24.71 -1.38
CA PHE A 129 -4.40 -25.92 -0.90
C PHE A 129 -3.02 -26.00 -1.54
N GLY A 130 -1.96 -25.87 -0.74
CA GLY A 130 -0.56 -25.90 -1.21
C GLY A 130 0.25 -24.67 -0.76
N ASN A 131 1.57 -24.82 -0.70
CA ASN A 131 2.50 -23.79 -0.22
C ASN A 131 3.08 -22.92 -1.36
N LYS A 132 2.25 -22.53 -2.35
CA LYS A 132 2.68 -21.70 -3.47
C LYS A 132 2.39 -20.23 -3.19
N THR A 133 3.41 -19.40 -3.34
CA THR A 133 3.36 -17.96 -3.06
C THR A 133 3.97 -17.18 -4.20
N ALA A 134 3.30 -16.10 -4.61
CA ALA A 134 3.90 -15.05 -5.42
C ALA A 134 4.23 -13.86 -4.52
N TYR A 135 5.22 -13.08 -4.94
CA TYR A 135 5.55 -11.83 -4.27
C TYR A 135 5.51 -10.67 -5.28
N PRO A 136 4.31 -10.23 -5.68
CA PRO A 136 4.16 -9.13 -6.62
C PRO A 136 4.60 -7.79 -6.03
N VAL A 137 5.17 -6.95 -6.90
CA VAL A 137 5.44 -5.53 -6.66
C VAL A 137 4.61 -4.73 -7.65
N TYR A 138 3.77 -3.83 -7.15
CA TYR A 138 2.97 -2.93 -7.97
C TYR A 138 3.52 -1.51 -7.95
N MET A 139 3.26 -0.78 -9.02
CA MET A 139 3.59 0.63 -9.16
C MET A 139 2.38 1.42 -9.66
N THR A 140 2.21 2.63 -9.14
CA THR A 140 1.26 3.63 -9.63
C THR A 140 1.84 5.04 -9.49
N LEU A 141 1.15 6.02 -10.06
CA LEU A 141 1.51 7.43 -9.98
C LEU A 141 0.60 8.14 -8.98
N GLY A 142 1.17 8.85 -8.00
CA GLY A 142 0.40 9.75 -7.12
C GLY A 142 -0.18 10.95 -7.84
N ASN A 143 0.24 11.19 -9.09
CA ASN A 143 -0.35 12.13 -10.04
C ASN A 143 -1.75 11.74 -10.49
N ILE A 144 -2.13 10.46 -10.37
CA ILE A 144 -3.49 9.99 -10.67
C ILE A 144 -4.33 10.08 -9.38
N PRO A 145 -5.53 10.70 -9.43
CA PRO A 145 -6.41 10.79 -8.28
C PRO A 145 -6.67 9.43 -7.64
N LYS A 146 -6.72 9.40 -6.31
CA LYS A 146 -6.95 8.16 -5.58
C LYS A 146 -8.27 7.49 -5.97
N GLU A 147 -9.32 8.26 -6.29
CA GLU A 147 -10.62 7.73 -6.72
C GLU A 147 -10.53 6.91 -8.02
N ILE A 148 -9.55 7.21 -8.86
CA ILE A 148 -9.25 6.44 -10.08
C ILE A 148 -8.31 5.28 -9.74
N ARG A 149 -7.25 5.51 -8.96
CA ARG A 149 -6.31 4.46 -8.53
C ARG A 149 -7.01 3.29 -7.82
N ARG A 150 -8.03 3.61 -7.02
CA ARG A 150 -8.81 2.65 -6.24
C ARG A 150 -9.77 1.78 -7.08
N LYS A 151 -9.93 2.06 -8.37
CA LYS A 151 -10.80 1.29 -9.28
C LYS A 151 -9.96 0.34 -10.13
N PRO A 152 -9.92 -0.97 -9.84
CA PRO A 152 -9.14 -1.93 -10.64
C PRO A 152 -9.49 -1.91 -12.14
N SER A 153 -10.76 -1.62 -12.46
CA SER A 153 -11.23 -1.47 -13.85
C SER A 153 -10.55 -0.34 -14.62
N ARG A 154 -10.07 0.71 -13.92
CA ARG A 154 -9.33 1.84 -14.52
C ARG A 154 -7.86 1.52 -14.75
N ARG A 155 -7.30 0.52 -14.07
CA ARG A 155 -5.91 0.02 -14.26
C ARG A 155 -4.82 1.08 -14.14
N ALA A 156 -5.01 2.00 -13.20
CA ALA A 156 -3.99 2.97 -12.82
C ALA A 156 -2.81 2.35 -12.03
N TYR A 157 -2.89 1.06 -11.69
CA TYR A 157 -1.77 0.26 -11.18
C TYR A 157 -1.16 -0.61 -12.30
N VAL A 158 0.15 -0.82 -12.20
CA VAL A 158 0.91 -1.75 -13.05
C VAL A 158 1.60 -2.76 -12.13
N LEU A 159 1.56 -4.04 -12.49
CA LEU A 159 2.45 -5.03 -11.87
C LEU A 159 3.87 -4.78 -12.41
N LEU A 160 4.75 -4.28 -11.55
CA LEU A 160 6.13 -3.99 -11.90
C LEU A 160 6.96 -5.26 -11.98
N GLY A 161 6.74 -6.23 -11.07
CA GLY A 161 7.47 -7.48 -11.10
C GLY A 161 7.01 -8.51 -10.08
N TYR A 162 7.58 -9.71 -10.16
CA TYR A 162 7.48 -10.73 -9.14
C TYR A 162 8.84 -10.96 -8.49
N LEU A 163 8.91 -10.70 -7.18
CA LEU A 163 10.09 -10.99 -6.39
C LEU A 163 10.24 -12.51 -6.19
N PRO A 164 11.48 -13.01 -6.10
CA PRO A 164 11.74 -14.42 -5.80
C PRO A 164 11.14 -14.84 -4.44
N THR A 165 10.44 -15.98 -4.41
CA THR A 165 9.88 -16.57 -3.18
C THR A 165 10.58 -17.86 -2.74
N SER A 166 11.70 -18.19 -3.39
CA SER A 166 12.44 -19.46 -3.27
C SER A 166 12.74 -19.87 -1.82
N LYS A 167 12.51 -21.15 -1.53
CA LYS A 167 12.97 -21.78 -0.28
C LYS A 167 14.43 -22.20 -0.43
N MET A 168 15.35 -21.51 0.22
CA MET A 168 16.74 -21.98 0.34
C MET A 168 16.78 -23.23 1.22
N LYS A 169 17.37 -24.33 0.71
CA LYS A 169 17.49 -25.60 1.44
C LYS A 169 18.70 -25.66 2.39
N ASN A 170 19.67 -24.75 2.21
CA ASN A 170 21.02 -24.93 2.76
C ASN A 170 21.36 -24.05 3.98
N ILE A 171 20.48 -23.13 4.40
CA ILE A 171 20.73 -22.26 5.57
C ILE A 171 19.90 -22.76 6.76
N LYS A 172 20.57 -23.36 7.75
CA LYS A 172 19.93 -23.86 8.99
C LYS A 172 19.67 -22.74 10.01
N ASN A 173 20.46 -21.67 9.99
CA ASN A 173 20.34 -20.56 10.94
C ASN A 173 19.25 -19.57 10.48
N LYS A 174 18.24 -19.35 11.33
CA LYS A 174 17.10 -18.48 11.02
C LYS A 174 17.49 -17.02 10.79
N ALA A 175 18.42 -16.48 11.59
CA ALA A 175 18.86 -15.08 11.45
C ALA A 175 19.63 -14.85 10.15
N ALA A 176 20.55 -15.78 9.82
CA ALA A 176 21.24 -15.78 8.53
C ALA A 176 20.24 -15.88 7.38
N TRP A 177 19.25 -16.78 7.48
CA TRP A 177 18.21 -16.94 6.46
C TRP A 177 17.38 -15.66 6.25
N CYS A 178 16.95 -15.00 7.33
CA CYS A 178 16.26 -13.72 7.24
C CYS A 178 17.12 -12.64 6.57
N ARG A 179 18.43 -12.60 6.86
CA ARG A 179 19.36 -11.65 6.24
C ARG A 179 19.50 -11.90 4.74
N VAL A 180 19.67 -13.15 4.30
CA VAL A 180 19.78 -13.45 2.86
C VAL A 180 18.49 -13.06 2.14
N LEU A 181 17.32 -13.38 2.70
CA LEU A 181 16.04 -12.96 2.10
C LEU A 181 15.90 -11.44 2.01
N ALA A 182 16.37 -10.71 3.02
CA ALA A 182 16.38 -9.25 2.98
C ALA A 182 17.32 -8.74 1.87
N ASN A 183 18.52 -9.29 1.74
CA ASN A 183 19.45 -8.93 0.67
C ASN A 183 18.91 -9.26 -0.72
N VAL A 184 18.20 -10.39 -0.89
CA VAL A 184 17.49 -10.72 -2.14
C VAL A 184 16.42 -9.67 -2.44
N PHE A 185 15.63 -9.28 -1.45
CA PHE A 185 14.64 -8.21 -1.61
C PHE A 185 15.31 -6.89 -2.04
N TYR A 186 16.35 -6.44 -1.34
CA TYR A 186 17.05 -5.20 -1.67
C TYR A 186 17.71 -5.25 -3.05
N ALA A 187 18.36 -6.35 -3.42
CA ALA A 187 18.99 -6.51 -4.73
C ALA A 187 17.94 -6.47 -5.86
N CYS A 188 16.82 -7.18 -5.71
CA CYS A 188 15.74 -7.14 -6.70
C CYS A 188 15.07 -5.77 -6.78
N MET A 189 14.81 -5.10 -5.65
CA MET A 189 14.25 -3.75 -5.65
C MET A 189 15.22 -2.73 -6.25
N THR A 190 16.52 -2.89 -6.01
CA THR A 190 17.57 -2.05 -6.62
C THR A 190 17.57 -2.20 -8.14
N ASP A 191 17.53 -3.44 -8.65
CA ASP A 191 17.46 -3.72 -10.09
C ASP A 191 16.23 -3.05 -10.73
N MET A 192 15.04 -3.21 -10.13
CA MET A 192 13.80 -2.65 -10.67
C MET A 192 13.72 -1.12 -10.59
N LEU A 193 14.29 -0.51 -9.54
CA LEU A 193 14.16 0.92 -9.28
C LEU A 193 15.38 1.74 -9.73
N ALA A 194 16.48 1.09 -10.13
CA ALA A 194 17.69 1.74 -10.59
C ALA A 194 17.45 2.85 -11.64
N PRO A 195 16.55 2.69 -12.64
CA PRO A 195 16.28 3.74 -13.61
C PRO A 195 15.78 5.06 -13.01
N LEU A 196 15.13 5.02 -11.83
CA LEU A 196 14.65 6.23 -11.13
C LEU A 196 15.79 7.10 -10.62
N LYS A 197 17.00 6.54 -10.41
CA LYS A 197 18.14 7.31 -9.89
C LYS A 197 18.49 8.47 -10.82
N THR A 198 18.71 8.18 -12.09
CA THR A 198 19.04 9.21 -13.08
C THR A 198 17.78 9.97 -13.51
N ALA A 199 16.68 9.27 -13.82
CA ALA A 199 15.47 9.90 -14.32
C ALA A 199 14.83 10.87 -13.31
N GLY A 200 14.84 10.53 -12.01
CA GLY A 200 14.34 11.41 -10.96
C GLY A 200 15.23 12.63 -10.72
N ALA A 201 16.56 12.49 -10.88
CA ALA A 201 17.50 13.58 -10.68
C ALA A 201 17.48 14.58 -11.84
N THR A 202 17.60 14.11 -13.08
CA THR A 202 17.74 15.00 -14.27
C THR A 202 16.43 15.27 -14.99
N GLY A 203 15.39 14.49 -14.71
CA GLY A 203 14.15 14.49 -15.47
C GLY A 203 14.24 13.77 -16.81
N ILE A 204 13.09 13.42 -17.35
CA ILE A 204 12.88 12.80 -18.67
C ILE A 204 11.70 13.47 -19.39
N PRO A 205 11.70 13.55 -20.73
CA PRO A 205 10.52 13.99 -21.47
C PRO A 205 9.39 12.97 -21.30
N LEU A 206 8.23 13.43 -20.84
CA LEU A 206 7.02 12.63 -20.72
C LEU A 206 5.89 13.25 -21.53
N THR A 207 5.44 12.51 -22.54
CA THR A 207 4.32 12.91 -23.40
C THR A 207 3.03 12.29 -22.87
N SER A 208 2.04 13.12 -22.54
CA SER A 208 0.70 12.70 -22.15
C SER A 208 -0.13 12.27 -23.37
N GLY A 209 -1.28 11.62 -23.12
CA GLY A 209 -2.15 11.09 -24.18
C GLY A 209 -2.80 12.14 -25.10
N ASP A 210 -2.73 13.43 -24.76
CA ASP A 210 -3.11 14.57 -25.60
C ASP A 210 -1.95 15.17 -26.41
N GLY A 211 -0.74 14.61 -26.28
CA GLY A 211 0.46 15.04 -27.01
C GLY A 211 1.29 16.13 -26.31
N VAL A 212 0.87 16.62 -25.14
CA VAL A 212 1.67 17.59 -24.36
C VAL A 212 2.89 16.88 -23.79
N THR A 213 4.07 17.50 -23.92
CA THR A 213 5.32 16.95 -23.37
C THR A 213 5.85 17.83 -22.26
N LEU A 214 6.08 17.23 -21.08
CA LEU A 214 6.62 17.89 -19.90
C LEU A 214 7.94 17.25 -19.49
N ARG A 215 8.79 17.99 -18.77
CA ARG A 215 9.96 17.41 -18.09
C ARG A 215 9.52 16.75 -16.79
N GLY A 216 9.25 15.45 -16.86
CA GLY A 216 8.86 14.65 -15.71
C GLY A 216 10.06 14.19 -14.90
N HIS A 217 9.99 14.27 -13.57
CA HIS A 217 10.95 13.72 -12.63
C HIS A 217 10.30 12.57 -11.85
N PRO A 218 10.49 11.30 -12.26
CA PRO A 218 10.04 10.12 -11.52
C PRO A 218 10.76 10.00 -10.18
N ILE A 219 10.07 10.33 -9.08
CA ILE A 219 10.63 10.34 -7.73
C ILE A 219 9.89 9.31 -6.87
N TYR A 220 10.66 8.48 -6.16
CA TYR A 220 10.12 7.53 -5.18
C TYR A 220 9.45 8.28 -4.02
N ALA A 221 8.13 8.27 -4.02
CA ALA A 221 7.33 9.07 -3.10
C ALA A 221 6.89 8.27 -1.88
N MET A 222 6.46 7.03 -2.11
CA MET A 222 5.81 6.24 -1.08
C MET A 222 5.96 4.73 -1.31
N PHE A 223 6.18 4.00 -0.21
CA PHE A 223 6.04 2.57 -0.08
C PHE A 223 4.75 2.22 0.66
N VAL A 224 3.94 1.35 0.08
CA VAL A 224 2.73 0.83 0.70
C VAL A 224 2.89 -0.67 0.92
N GLY A 225 2.95 -1.08 2.17
CA GLY A 225 3.08 -2.48 2.55
C GLY A 225 2.65 -2.68 3.99
N ASP A 226 2.46 -3.94 4.36
CA ASP A 226 2.10 -4.30 5.73
C ASP A 226 3.28 -4.02 6.70
N TYR A 227 3.04 -4.23 7.99
CA TYR A 227 4.00 -3.86 9.02
C TYR A 227 5.34 -4.64 8.93
N PRO A 228 5.34 -5.98 8.75
CA PRO A 228 6.54 -6.73 8.39
C PRO A 228 7.32 -6.18 7.19
N GLU A 229 6.62 -5.76 6.12
CA GLU A 229 7.27 -5.20 4.94
C GLU A 229 7.86 -3.80 5.18
N GLN A 230 7.20 -2.96 5.97
CA GLN A 230 7.74 -1.66 6.37
C GLN A 230 9.08 -1.82 7.11
N PHE A 231 9.21 -2.82 7.99
CA PHE A 231 10.49 -3.17 8.63
C PHE A 231 11.53 -3.76 7.68
N LEU A 232 11.08 -4.49 6.65
CA LEU A 232 11.97 -5.00 5.62
C LEU A 232 12.52 -3.88 4.77
N VAL A 233 11.71 -2.90 4.39
CA VAL A 233 12.13 -1.78 3.52
C VAL A 233 13.04 -0.79 4.25
N THR A 234 12.69 -0.44 5.48
CA THR A 234 13.46 0.53 6.29
C THR A 234 14.71 -0.04 6.96
N ALA A 235 14.92 -1.35 6.89
CA ALA A 235 15.95 -2.06 7.65
C ALA A 235 15.82 -1.97 9.18
N VAL A 236 14.74 -1.41 9.73
CA VAL A 236 14.53 -1.27 11.18
C VAL A 236 14.25 -2.65 11.82
N LYS A 237 14.63 -2.81 13.10
CA LYS A 237 14.41 -4.06 13.85
C LYS A 237 12.91 -4.25 14.12
N ALA A 238 12.46 -5.51 14.03
CA ALA A 238 11.06 -5.82 14.28
C ALA A 238 10.71 -5.50 15.75
N GLY A 239 9.58 -4.84 15.95
CA GLY A 239 9.15 -4.40 17.28
C GLY A 239 9.54 -2.97 17.64
N GLU A 240 10.18 -2.22 16.75
CA GLU A 240 10.45 -0.78 16.89
C GLU A 240 9.51 0.05 16.00
N CYS A 241 9.63 1.37 16.02
CA CYS A 241 8.93 2.23 15.07
C CYS A 241 9.77 2.43 13.80
N PRO A 242 9.22 2.23 12.59
CA PRO A 242 9.96 2.46 11.34
C PRO A 242 10.00 3.96 10.94
N THR A 243 9.53 4.87 11.80
CA THR A 243 9.37 6.30 11.50
C THR A 243 10.18 7.19 12.45
N CYS A 244 10.24 6.86 13.74
CA CYS A 244 10.91 7.65 14.77
C CYS A 244 11.81 6.80 15.68
N GLU A 245 12.74 7.46 16.38
CA GLU A 245 13.74 6.83 17.26
C GLU A 245 13.18 6.51 18.67
N VAL A 246 11.92 6.10 18.78
CA VAL A 246 11.30 5.72 20.07
C VAL A 246 11.86 4.39 20.59
N SER A 247 12.08 4.29 21.91
CA SER A 247 12.48 3.04 22.53
C SER A 247 11.32 2.05 22.61
N ARG A 248 11.62 0.75 22.71
CA ARG A 248 10.58 -0.29 22.80
C ARG A 248 9.69 -0.14 24.03
N ASP A 249 10.23 0.40 25.11
CA ASP A 249 9.54 0.54 26.37
C ASP A 249 8.59 1.77 26.39
N GLU A 250 8.74 2.67 25.42
CA GLU A 250 7.96 3.91 25.27
C GLU A 250 6.98 3.86 24.10
N LEU A 251 6.85 2.72 23.41
CA LEU A 251 5.90 2.56 22.30
C LEU A 251 4.45 2.80 22.71
N GLY A 252 4.13 2.64 24.00
CA GLY A 252 2.80 2.91 24.53
C GLY A 252 2.50 4.40 24.75
N GLU A 253 3.47 5.30 24.66
CA GLU A 253 3.30 6.72 24.99
C GLU A 253 2.45 7.48 23.96
N ASP A 254 1.79 8.55 24.42
CA ASP A 254 1.03 9.45 23.53
C ASP A 254 1.99 10.39 22.80
N LEU A 255 1.96 10.36 21.46
CA LEU A 255 2.81 11.19 20.61
C LEU A 255 2.44 12.69 20.62
N GLU A 256 1.25 13.05 21.09
CA GLU A 256 0.88 14.46 21.31
C GLU A 256 1.53 15.02 22.59
N GLU A 257 1.83 14.17 23.57
CA GLU A 257 2.46 14.56 24.83
C GLU A 257 3.98 14.34 24.81
N THR A 258 4.45 13.33 24.08
CA THR A 258 5.86 12.96 23.97
C THR A 258 6.29 12.92 22.51
N SER A 259 7.21 13.81 22.13
CA SER A 259 7.74 13.87 20.77
C SER A 259 9.06 13.09 20.67
N PHE A 260 9.15 12.21 19.68
CA PHE A 260 10.37 11.49 19.32
C PHE A 260 10.91 11.99 17.99
N PRO A 261 12.24 12.13 17.84
CA PRO A 261 12.83 12.52 16.56
C PRO A 261 12.56 11.46 15.50
N LEU A 262 12.42 11.88 14.25
CA LEU A 262 12.34 10.97 13.11
C LEU A 262 13.65 10.17 13.00
N CYS A 263 13.56 8.95 12.48
CA CYS A 263 14.75 8.14 12.20
C CYS A 263 15.72 8.93 11.30
N ASP A 264 16.96 9.03 11.76
CA ASP A 264 17.99 9.80 11.07
C ASP A 264 18.58 9.00 9.89
N LEU A 265 18.23 9.43 8.68
CA LEU A 265 18.73 8.83 7.45
C LEU A 265 20.25 8.99 7.31
N GLU A 266 20.82 10.11 7.74
CA GLU A 266 22.25 10.39 7.60
C GLU A 266 23.08 9.47 8.49
N LYS A 267 22.62 9.21 9.73
CA LYS A 267 23.25 8.21 10.62
C LYS A 267 23.30 6.83 9.97
N ILE A 268 22.21 6.43 9.30
CA ILE A 268 22.13 5.11 8.67
C ILE A 268 23.00 5.05 7.42
N LEU A 269 23.02 6.08 6.58
CA LEU A 269 23.94 6.16 5.44
C LEU A 269 25.40 6.10 5.91
N ALA A 270 25.77 6.84 6.94
CA ALA A 270 27.10 6.79 7.53
C ALA A 270 27.45 5.40 8.08
N ALA A 271 26.49 4.67 8.65
CA ALA A 271 26.69 3.28 9.05
C ALA A 271 26.91 2.35 7.85
N LEU A 272 26.16 2.53 6.76
CA LEU A 272 26.34 1.78 5.51
C LEU A 272 27.72 1.99 4.90
N ASP A 273 28.29 3.19 4.98
CA ASP A 273 29.65 3.51 4.51
C ASP A 273 30.75 2.74 5.27
N THR A 274 30.45 2.17 6.45
CA THR A 274 31.41 1.37 7.21
C THR A 274 31.46 -0.11 6.81
N MET A 275 30.69 -0.52 5.79
CA MET A 275 30.56 -1.92 5.38
C MET A 275 31.91 -2.58 5.04
N ASP A 276 32.81 -1.84 4.39
CA ASP A 276 34.14 -2.32 4.01
C ASP A 276 35.16 -2.34 5.17
N ASN A 277 34.82 -1.74 6.32
CA ASN A 277 35.69 -1.68 7.50
C ASN A 277 35.68 -2.99 8.31
N GLY A 278 34.99 -4.02 7.83
CA GLY A 278 34.91 -5.34 8.45
C GLY A 278 33.60 -5.58 9.22
N PRO A 279 33.18 -6.84 9.34
CA PRO A 279 31.81 -7.20 9.74
C PRO A 279 31.44 -6.77 11.15
N THR A 280 32.39 -6.75 12.08
CA THR A 280 32.15 -6.34 13.48
C THR A 280 31.96 -4.83 13.60
N ILE A 281 32.77 -4.04 12.89
CA ILE A 281 32.64 -2.57 12.88
C ILE A 281 31.32 -2.20 12.23
N TYR A 282 31.02 -2.79 11.07
CA TYR A 282 29.78 -2.56 10.35
C TYR A 282 28.54 -2.92 11.17
N ALA A 283 28.51 -4.11 11.78
CA ALA A 283 27.38 -4.53 12.61
C ALA A 283 27.14 -3.58 13.79
N ARG A 284 28.21 -3.08 14.42
CA ARG A 284 28.11 -2.11 15.52
C ARG A 284 27.61 -0.75 15.05
N ALA A 285 28.12 -0.25 13.92
CA ALA A 285 27.65 1.01 13.34
C ALA A 285 26.15 0.94 12.97
N CYS A 286 25.69 -0.16 12.38
CA CYS A 286 24.27 -0.37 12.11
C CYS A 286 23.43 -0.41 13.40
N GLU A 287 23.92 -1.10 14.43
CA GLU A 287 23.24 -1.17 15.72
C GLU A 287 23.12 0.20 16.39
N ASP A 288 24.21 0.97 16.42
CA ASP A 288 24.23 2.34 16.97
C ASP A 288 23.30 3.28 16.17
N ALA A 289 23.13 3.04 14.87
CA ALA A 289 22.20 3.75 14.00
C ALA A 289 20.75 3.21 14.03
N GLY A 290 20.45 2.17 14.81
CA GLY A 290 19.10 1.59 14.90
C GLY A 290 18.65 0.80 13.67
N SER A 291 19.58 0.33 12.84
CA SER A 291 19.30 -0.44 11.61
C SER A 291 19.84 -1.88 11.68
N LYS A 292 19.29 -2.76 10.86
CA LYS A 292 19.87 -4.08 10.61
C LYS A 292 21.06 -3.93 9.66
N PRO A 293 22.11 -4.76 9.81
CA PRO A 293 23.17 -4.84 8.82
C PRO A 293 22.62 -5.43 7.51
N ILE A 294 22.58 -4.61 6.46
CA ILE A 294 22.00 -4.91 5.14
C ILE A 294 22.96 -4.50 4.02
N TYR A 295 22.95 -5.23 2.92
CA TYR A 295 23.82 -4.92 1.79
C TYR A 295 23.13 -3.94 0.83
N HIS A 296 23.61 -2.69 0.76
CA HIS A 296 23.16 -1.59 -0.12
C HIS A 296 21.64 -1.54 -0.37
N PRO A 297 20.85 -0.83 0.45
CA PRO A 297 19.41 -0.73 0.23
C PRO A 297 19.08 0.02 -1.06
N PHE A 298 17.99 -0.37 -1.71
CA PHE A 298 17.55 0.20 -2.99
C PHE A 298 17.33 1.72 -2.97
N TRP A 299 17.03 2.29 -1.80
CA TRP A 299 16.74 3.71 -1.62
C TRP A 299 18.00 4.56 -1.41
N GLU A 300 19.17 3.94 -1.16
CA GLU A 300 20.44 4.63 -0.90
C GLU A 300 20.80 5.62 -2.01
N GLY A 301 20.59 5.22 -3.27
CA GLY A 301 20.93 6.03 -4.43
C GLY A 301 19.79 6.84 -5.03
N LEU A 302 18.58 6.80 -4.47
CA LEU A 302 17.42 7.47 -5.07
C LEU A 302 17.37 8.96 -4.72
N PRO A 303 17.17 9.85 -5.70
CA PRO A 303 17.16 11.29 -5.46
C PRO A 303 15.92 11.70 -4.65
N TYR A 304 16.08 12.73 -3.81
CA TYR A 304 15.02 13.34 -3.01
C TYR A 304 14.22 12.36 -2.13
N THR A 305 14.82 11.22 -1.79
CA THR A 305 14.14 10.12 -1.09
C THR A 305 14.58 10.05 0.37
N ASN A 306 13.61 9.98 1.28
CA ASN A 306 13.84 9.60 2.68
C ASN A 306 12.91 8.44 3.02
N ILE A 307 13.47 7.26 3.24
CA ILE A 307 12.68 6.03 3.36
C ILE A 307 11.76 6.02 4.59
N PHE A 308 12.21 6.61 5.71
CA PHE A 308 11.44 6.67 6.97
C PHE A 308 10.24 7.62 6.86
N ARG A 309 10.30 8.58 5.93
CA ARG A 309 9.18 9.46 5.58
C ARG A 309 8.33 8.93 4.45
N ALA A 310 8.80 7.94 3.69
CA ALA A 310 8.12 7.40 2.52
C ALA A 310 7.16 6.25 2.85
N LEU A 311 6.86 5.97 4.12
CA LEU A 311 5.95 4.88 4.47
C LEU A 311 4.48 5.32 4.36
N GLY A 312 3.67 4.56 3.64
CA GLY A 312 2.23 4.75 3.58
C GLY A 312 1.51 4.02 4.72
N PRO A 313 0.74 4.70 5.57
CA PRO A 313 -0.08 4.04 6.59
C PRO A 313 -1.14 3.12 5.97
N ASP A 314 -1.27 1.91 6.49
CA ASP A 314 -2.20 0.91 5.95
C ASP A 314 -3.42 0.76 6.87
N ILE A 315 -4.56 1.29 6.42
CA ILE A 315 -5.84 1.22 7.14
C ILE A 315 -6.26 -0.24 7.37
N LEU A 316 -6.12 -1.11 6.36
CA LEU A 316 -6.57 -2.49 6.45
C LEU A 316 -5.71 -3.30 7.43
N HIS A 317 -4.39 -3.32 7.25
CA HIS A 317 -3.49 -4.18 8.04
C HIS A 317 -3.10 -3.60 9.40
N GLN A 318 -3.08 -2.26 9.54
CA GLN A 318 -2.71 -1.60 10.80
C GLN A 318 -3.93 -1.28 11.65
N LEU A 319 -5.01 -0.72 11.10
CA LEU A 319 -6.21 -0.39 11.88
C LEU A 319 -7.13 -1.61 12.05
N TYR A 320 -7.74 -2.12 10.98
CA TYR A 320 -8.75 -3.19 11.12
C TYR A 320 -8.14 -4.52 11.60
N GLN A 321 -7.14 -5.03 10.88
CA GLN A 321 -6.46 -6.29 11.21
C GLN A 321 -5.39 -6.15 12.31
N GLY A 322 -5.08 -4.93 12.72
CA GLY A 322 -4.19 -4.64 13.84
C GLY A 322 -4.98 -4.19 15.06
N ILE A 323 -5.23 -2.89 15.18
CA ILE A 323 -5.81 -2.27 16.36
C ILE A 323 -7.22 -2.79 16.69
N VAL A 324 -8.15 -2.79 15.74
CA VAL A 324 -9.56 -3.18 15.99
C VAL A 324 -9.65 -4.65 16.38
N LYS A 325 -8.92 -5.52 15.68
CA LYS A 325 -8.79 -6.94 16.06
C LYS A 325 -8.36 -7.10 17.52
N HIS A 326 -7.35 -6.35 17.95
CA HIS A 326 -6.89 -6.40 19.34
C HIS A 326 -7.91 -5.79 20.31
N LEU A 327 -8.54 -4.67 19.94
CA LEU A 327 -9.57 -4.02 20.74
C LEU A 327 -10.77 -4.94 21.00
N ILE A 328 -11.25 -5.66 19.99
CA ILE A 328 -12.33 -6.65 20.14
C ILE A 328 -11.90 -7.75 21.13
N ALA A 329 -10.66 -8.26 21.01
CA ALA A 329 -10.14 -9.25 21.94
C ALA A 329 -10.05 -8.71 23.39
N TRP A 330 -9.65 -7.45 23.56
CA TRP A 330 -9.58 -6.81 24.88
C TRP A 330 -10.97 -6.59 25.48
N VAL A 331 -11.94 -6.18 24.66
CA VAL A 331 -13.35 -6.05 25.08
C VAL A 331 -13.93 -7.39 25.50
N LYS A 332 -13.71 -8.45 24.71
CA LYS A 332 -14.14 -9.81 25.07
C LYS A 332 -13.57 -10.26 26.42
N ALA A 333 -12.28 -10.01 26.66
CA ALA A 333 -11.63 -10.35 27.92
C ALA A 333 -12.12 -9.49 29.10
N ALA A 334 -12.39 -8.20 28.88
CA ALA A 334 -12.85 -7.27 29.91
C ALA A 334 -14.31 -7.54 30.34
N CYS A 335 -15.20 -7.76 29.36
CA CYS A 335 -16.64 -7.90 29.58
C CYS A 335 -17.11 -9.35 29.76
N GLY A 336 -16.31 -10.32 29.31
CA GLY A 336 -16.70 -11.72 29.20
C GLY A 336 -17.38 -12.05 27.87
N GLU A 337 -16.95 -13.15 27.25
CA GLU A 337 -17.44 -13.58 25.92
C GLU A 337 -18.96 -13.80 25.88
N ALA A 338 -19.51 -14.43 26.92
CA ALA A 338 -20.94 -14.73 27.01
C ALA A 338 -21.82 -13.47 27.01
N GLU A 339 -21.36 -12.42 27.70
CA GLU A 339 -22.09 -11.15 27.79
C GLU A 339 -22.03 -10.38 26.47
N VAL A 340 -20.84 -10.30 25.87
CA VAL A 340 -20.64 -9.69 24.54
C VAL A 340 -21.52 -10.38 23.49
N ASP A 341 -21.57 -11.71 23.49
CA ASP A 341 -22.40 -12.45 22.54
C ASP A 341 -23.90 -12.31 22.83
N ALA A 342 -24.30 -12.18 24.11
CA ALA A 342 -25.67 -11.89 24.48
C ALA A 342 -26.13 -10.52 23.96
N HIS A 343 -25.27 -9.51 24.02
CA HIS A 343 -25.54 -8.18 23.44
C HIS A 343 -25.60 -8.21 21.91
N CYS A 344 -24.67 -8.92 21.26
CA CYS A 344 -24.71 -9.13 19.80
C CYS A 344 -26.06 -9.72 19.34
N ARG A 345 -26.60 -10.71 20.07
CA ARG A 345 -27.89 -11.35 19.77
C ARG A 345 -29.11 -10.44 19.93
N ARG A 346 -28.98 -9.36 20.71
CA ARG A 346 -30.05 -8.41 21.00
C ARG A 346 -30.00 -7.16 20.12
N LEU A 347 -29.01 -7.04 19.23
CA LEU A 347 -28.95 -5.92 18.30
C LEU A 347 -30.23 -5.87 17.44
N PRO A 348 -30.90 -4.71 17.33
CA PRO A 348 -32.09 -4.59 16.54
C PRO A 348 -31.77 -4.78 15.04
N PRO A 349 -32.72 -5.25 14.24
CA PRO A 349 -32.56 -5.32 12.79
C PRO A 349 -32.11 -3.99 12.20
N ASN A 350 -31.11 -4.03 11.32
CA ASN A 350 -30.51 -2.84 10.72
C ASN A 350 -30.05 -3.14 9.29
N HIS A 351 -30.29 -2.20 8.37
CA HIS A 351 -29.96 -2.36 6.95
C HIS A 351 -28.48 -2.10 6.62
N SER A 352 -27.72 -1.52 7.55
CA SER A 352 -26.37 -1.00 7.34
C SER A 352 -25.29 -1.71 8.16
N ILE A 353 -25.65 -2.66 9.02
CA ILE A 353 -24.71 -3.47 9.80
C ILE A 353 -25.07 -4.95 9.71
N ARG A 354 -24.04 -5.81 9.64
CA ARG A 354 -24.21 -7.26 9.74
C ARG A 354 -24.59 -7.64 11.18
N LEU A 355 -25.66 -8.42 11.32
CA LEU A 355 -26.06 -9.00 12.61
C LEU A 355 -25.36 -10.33 12.83
N PHE A 356 -24.68 -10.45 13.98
CA PHE A 356 -23.99 -11.66 14.39
C PHE A 356 -24.85 -12.44 15.39
N MET A 357 -25.85 -13.16 14.87
CA MET A 357 -26.85 -13.88 15.68
C MET A 357 -26.27 -15.01 16.55
N ASN A 358 -25.06 -15.47 16.26
CA ASN A 358 -24.33 -16.44 17.08
C ASN A 358 -23.27 -15.78 17.97
N GLY A 359 -23.23 -14.45 18.04
CA GLY A 359 -22.15 -13.72 18.68
C GLY A 359 -20.92 -13.54 17.79
N ILE A 360 -19.90 -12.92 18.36
CA ILE A 360 -18.61 -12.64 17.71
C ILE A 360 -17.45 -13.44 18.31
N SER A 361 -17.66 -14.14 19.43
CA SER A 361 -16.58 -14.82 20.15
C SER A 361 -15.97 -16.00 19.40
N ASP A 362 -16.79 -16.80 18.71
CA ASP A 362 -16.38 -18.03 18.00
C ASP A 362 -15.89 -17.79 16.56
N LEU A 363 -15.87 -16.53 16.11
CA LEU A 363 -15.49 -16.19 14.75
C LEU A 363 -13.99 -16.43 14.52
N ASN A 364 -13.68 -17.34 13.60
CA ASN A 364 -12.31 -17.67 13.21
C ASN A 364 -11.99 -17.07 11.84
N ARG A 365 -10.74 -16.59 11.68
CA ARG A 365 -10.22 -16.01 10.41
C ARG A 365 -11.04 -14.81 9.90
N ILE A 366 -11.39 -13.91 10.82
CA ILE A 366 -12.16 -12.69 10.56
C ILE A 366 -11.44 -11.79 9.54
N THR A 367 -12.16 -11.41 8.48
CA THR A 367 -11.67 -10.53 7.43
C THR A 367 -11.68 -9.06 7.85
N GLY A 368 -10.98 -8.17 7.11
CA GLY A 368 -10.99 -6.73 7.42
C GLY A 368 -12.40 -6.13 7.34
N LYS A 369 -13.20 -6.58 6.37
CA LYS A 369 -14.62 -6.20 6.23
C LYS A 369 -15.45 -6.60 7.45
N GLU A 370 -15.20 -7.77 8.03
CA GLU A 370 -15.93 -8.20 9.23
C GLU A 370 -15.49 -7.40 10.47
N HIS A 371 -14.21 -7.05 10.60
CA HIS A 371 -13.78 -6.12 11.65
C HIS A 371 -14.41 -4.72 11.49
N ASP A 372 -14.53 -4.21 10.25
CA ASP A 372 -15.28 -2.97 9.98
C ASP A 372 -16.74 -3.09 10.46
N GLN A 373 -17.42 -4.18 10.11
CA GLN A 373 -18.80 -4.40 10.55
C GLN A 373 -18.94 -4.45 12.08
N ILE A 374 -18.03 -5.15 12.77
CA ILE A 374 -18.04 -5.23 14.25
C ILE A 374 -17.77 -3.85 14.86
N SER A 375 -16.83 -3.09 14.32
CA SER A 375 -16.47 -1.77 14.86
C SER A 375 -17.63 -0.78 14.92
N ARG A 376 -18.62 -0.91 14.01
CA ARG A 376 -19.80 -0.04 13.93
C ARG A 376 -20.77 -0.18 15.10
N PHE A 377 -20.79 -1.34 15.77
CA PHE A 377 -21.67 -1.58 16.92
C PHE A 377 -20.92 -1.95 18.19
N LEU A 378 -19.58 -2.06 18.15
CA LEU A 378 -18.75 -2.46 19.31
C LEU A 378 -19.02 -1.60 20.55
N LEU A 379 -19.21 -0.29 20.37
CA LEU A 379 -19.52 0.62 21.47
C LEU A 379 -20.87 0.27 22.13
N ALA A 380 -21.87 -0.11 21.35
CA ALA A 380 -23.18 -0.49 21.87
C ALA A 380 -23.14 -1.76 22.72
N LEU A 381 -22.17 -2.66 22.47
CA LEU A 381 -22.02 -3.89 23.23
C LEU A 381 -21.49 -3.66 24.65
N ILE A 382 -20.80 -2.56 24.89
CA ILE A 382 -20.09 -2.31 26.15
C ILE A 382 -20.73 -1.24 27.03
N ILE A 383 -21.74 -0.54 26.52
CA ILE A 383 -22.50 0.43 27.31
C ILE A 383 -23.22 -0.32 28.43
N ASP A 384 -23.09 0.20 29.66
CA ASP A 384 -23.69 -0.33 30.88
C ASP A 384 -23.30 -1.78 31.23
N VAL A 385 -22.19 -2.29 30.69
CA VAL A 385 -21.68 -3.60 31.08
C VAL A 385 -21.06 -3.53 32.47
N PRO A 386 -21.47 -4.42 33.41
CA PRO A 386 -20.83 -4.50 34.72
C PRO A 386 -19.42 -5.06 34.58
N LEU A 387 -18.43 -4.35 35.11
CA LEU A 387 -17.04 -4.78 35.10
C LEU A 387 -16.61 -5.41 36.43
N PRO A 388 -15.68 -6.39 36.41
CA PRO A 388 -15.11 -6.97 37.62
C PRO A 388 -14.53 -5.90 38.57
N GLY A 389 -14.66 -6.13 39.87
CA GLY A 389 -14.05 -5.27 40.90
C GLY A 389 -14.58 -3.83 40.95
N ASN A 390 -15.80 -3.58 40.46
CA ASN A 390 -16.37 -2.23 40.31
C ASN A 390 -15.49 -1.29 39.47
N ALA A 391 -14.74 -1.84 38.51
CA ALA A 391 -13.97 -1.04 37.58
C ALA A 391 -14.89 -0.09 36.78
N SER A 392 -14.34 1.07 36.43
CA SER A 392 -15.09 2.13 35.75
C SER A 392 -15.46 1.73 34.32
N ALA A 393 -16.75 1.42 34.10
CA ALA A 393 -17.30 1.20 32.77
C ALA A 393 -17.12 2.43 31.86
N SER A 394 -17.14 3.65 32.42
CA SER A 394 -16.88 4.88 31.67
C SER A 394 -15.46 4.96 31.11
N ARG A 395 -14.44 4.45 31.83
CA ARG A 395 -13.06 4.35 31.30
C ARG A 395 -12.98 3.34 30.16
N LEU A 396 -13.62 2.18 30.26
CA LEU A 396 -13.68 1.22 29.16
C LEU A 396 -14.33 1.83 27.91
N VAL A 397 -15.50 2.45 28.07
CA VAL A 397 -16.22 3.15 27.00
C VAL A 397 -15.34 4.27 26.41
N GLY A 398 -14.65 5.06 27.25
CA GLY A 398 -13.74 6.11 26.84
C GLY A 398 -12.60 5.60 25.96
N ALA A 399 -11.95 4.51 26.38
CA ALA A 399 -10.86 3.89 25.63
C ALA A 399 -11.33 3.33 24.28
N VAL A 400 -12.41 2.53 24.28
CA VAL A 400 -12.96 1.95 23.04
C VAL A 400 -13.42 3.05 22.09
N ARG A 401 -14.13 4.05 22.60
CA ARG A 401 -14.59 5.20 21.79
C ARG A 401 -13.41 5.97 21.19
N GLY A 402 -12.33 6.18 21.94
CA GLY A 402 -11.14 6.88 21.45
C GLY A 402 -10.57 6.25 20.17
N ILE A 403 -10.39 4.93 20.18
CA ILE A 403 -9.92 4.17 19.02
C ILE A 403 -10.92 4.20 17.86
N LEU A 404 -12.22 4.02 18.14
CA LEU A 404 -13.25 4.04 17.10
C LEU A 404 -13.38 5.43 16.45
N ASP A 405 -13.33 6.51 17.23
CA ASP A 405 -13.34 7.88 16.73
C ASP A 405 -12.11 8.13 15.84
N PHE A 406 -10.91 7.76 16.32
CA PHE A 406 -9.68 7.86 15.53
C PHE A 406 -9.79 7.10 14.21
N MET A 407 -10.24 5.84 14.24
CA MET A 407 -10.36 4.99 13.06
C MET A 407 -11.35 5.56 12.04
N ASN A 408 -12.50 6.06 12.49
CA ASN A 408 -13.49 6.68 11.60
C ASN A 408 -12.93 7.96 10.96
N LEU A 409 -12.25 8.80 11.74
CA LEU A 409 -11.64 10.04 11.26
C LEU A 409 -10.50 9.77 10.28
N ALA A 410 -9.63 8.79 10.56
CA ALA A 410 -8.52 8.40 9.69
C ALA A 410 -8.96 7.97 8.27
N GLN A 411 -10.24 7.63 8.09
CA GLN A 411 -10.82 7.22 6.81
C GLN A 411 -11.47 8.38 6.04
N TYR A 412 -11.46 9.60 6.58
CA TYR A 412 -12.06 10.74 5.91
C TYR A 412 -11.43 10.97 4.52
N PRO A 413 -12.24 11.29 3.50
CA PRO A 413 -11.74 11.49 2.15
C PRO A 413 -10.95 12.79 2.02
N MET A 414 -11.07 13.71 2.98
CA MET A 414 -10.36 14.97 3.06
C MET A 414 -10.08 15.30 4.52
N HIS A 415 -8.96 15.97 4.79
CA HIS A 415 -8.59 16.40 6.12
C HIS A 415 -8.26 17.89 6.15
N THR A 416 -8.75 18.58 7.17
CA THR A 416 -8.30 19.90 7.60
C THR A 416 -7.50 19.81 8.89
N SER A 417 -6.85 20.90 9.29
CA SER A 417 -6.22 21.01 10.63
C SER A 417 -7.18 20.62 11.76
N GLU A 418 -8.46 21.01 11.67
CA GLU A 418 -9.49 20.69 12.66
C GLU A 418 -9.81 19.18 12.70
N THR A 419 -10.08 18.56 11.55
CA THR A 419 -10.36 17.11 11.51
C THR A 419 -9.16 16.28 11.98
N MET A 420 -7.93 16.73 11.72
CA MET A 420 -6.73 16.09 12.26
C MET A 420 -6.60 16.27 13.77
N ALA A 421 -6.98 17.43 14.31
CA ALA A 421 -7.04 17.64 15.76
C ALA A 421 -8.10 16.73 16.41
N HIS A 422 -9.27 16.54 15.79
CA HIS A 422 -10.25 15.56 16.26
C HIS A 422 -9.69 14.13 16.23
N MET A 423 -8.94 13.78 15.20
CA MET A 423 -8.29 12.47 15.09
C MET A 423 -7.28 12.26 16.22
N ALA A 424 -6.40 13.24 16.47
CA ALA A 424 -5.45 13.22 17.59
C ALA A 424 -6.17 13.14 18.95
N ASN A 425 -7.25 13.91 19.15
CA ASN A 425 -8.07 13.85 20.37
C ASN A 425 -8.71 12.47 20.61
N GLY A 426 -9.02 11.72 19.55
CA GLY A 426 -9.47 10.33 19.66
C GLY A 426 -8.41 9.43 20.28
N LEU A 427 -7.16 9.53 19.82
CA LEU A 427 -6.02 8.82 20.43
C LEU A 427 -5.78 9.28 21.86
N LYS A 428 -5.75 10.58 22.11
CA LYS A 428 -5.58 11.12 23.46
C LYS A 428 -6.59 10.53 24.44
N ARG A 429 -7.88 10.48 24.07
CA ARG A 429 -8.91 9.84 24.88
C ARG A 429 -8.60 8.37 25.15
N PHE A 430 -8.08 7.65 24.16
CA PHE A 430 -7.63 6.28 24.39
C PHE A 430 -6.48 6.23 25.41
N HIS A 431 -5.45 7.06 25.26
CA HIS A 431 -4.30 7.10 26.18
C HIS A 431 -4.69 7.46 27.62
N GLU A 432 -5.63 8.38 27.82
CA GLU A 432 -6.17 8.75 29.13
C GLU A 432 -6.92 7.60 29.82
N ASN A 433 -7.49 6.66 29.04
CA ASN A 433 -8.40 5.64 29.55
C ASN A 433 -7.88 4.19 29.47
N LYS A 434 -6.85 3.91 28.63
CA LYS A 434 -6.35 2.56 28.31
C LYS A 434 -5.91 1.74 29.53
N SER A 435 -5.52 2.40 30.63
CA SER A 435 -5.14 1.75 31.88
C SER A 435 -6.25 0.87 32.46
N VAL A 436 -7.52 1.08 32.08
CA VAL A 436 -8.63 0.19 32.48
C VAL A 436 -8.39 -1.26 32.08
N PHE A 437 -7.73 -1.52 30.95
CA PHE A 437 -7.40 -2.89 30.53
C PHE A 437 -6.26 -3.50 31.36
N VAL A 438 -5.42 -2.67 31.97
CA VAL A 438 -4.38 -3.14 32.92
C VAL A 438 -5.03 -3.44 34.27
N ASP A 439 -5.88 -2.53 34.75
CA ASP A 439 -6.61 -2.69 36.01
C ASP A 439 -7.49 -3.95 36.02
N LEU A 440 -8.05 -4.32 34.86
CA LEU A 440 -8.84 -5.53 34.67
C LEU A 440 -8.00 -6.79 34.42
N GLY A 441 -6.67 -6.70 34.39
CA GLY A 441 -5.78 -7.83 34.09
C GLY A 441 -5.83 -8.33 32.64
N VAL A 442 -6.40 -7.55 31.72
CA VAL A 442 -6.50 -7.90 30.28
C VAL A 442 -5.15 -7.73 29.58
N ARG A 443 -4.32 -6.79 30.04
CA ARG A 443 -2.98 -6.52 29.49
C ARG A 443 -2.00 -6.07 30.57
N GLU A 444 -0.72 -6.31 30.32
CA GLU A 444 0.37 -5.77 31.15
C GLU A 444 0.84 -4.39 30.67
N GLY A 445 0.63 -4.06 29.39
CA GLY A 445 1.07 -2.79 28.82
C GLY A 445 0.67 -2.60 27.35
N PHE A 446 1.03 -1.42 26.82
CA PHE A 446 0.62 -0.95 25.50
C PHE A 446 1.78 -0.66 24.55
N ASN A 447 2.95 -1.25 24.82
CA ASN A 447 4.14 -1.16 23.98
C ASN A 447 3.96 -1.95 22.68
N LEU A 448 3.07 -1.42 21.84
CA LEU A 448 2.55 -2.03 20.64
C LEU A 448 2.94 -1.14 19.46
N PRO A 449 3.86 -1.59 18.60
CA PRO A 449 4.33 -0.77 17.49
C PRO A 449 3.21 -0.28 16.54
N LYS A 450 2.18 -1.11 16.34
CA LYS A 450 0.99 -0.72 15.55
C LYS A 450 0.18 0.41 16.18
N LEU A 451 0.10 0.45 17.53
CA LEU A 451 -0.59 1.51 18.26
C LEU A 451 0.24 2.79 18.18
N HIS A 452 1.54 2.70 18.46
CA HIS A 452 2.46 3.82 18.31
C HIS A 452 2.36 4.47 16.92
N ASN A 453 2.32 3.63 15.87
CA ASN A 453 2.25 4.11 14.49
C ASN A 453 1.01 4.98 14.20
N THR A 454 -0.08 4.81 14.95
CA THR A 454 -1.29 5.64 14.77
C THR A 454 -1.05 7.12 15.07
N GLY A 455 -0.14 7.45 15.98
CA GLY A 455 0.19 8.85 16.26
C GLY A 455 0.98 9.54 15.12
N HIS A 456 1.54 8.77 14.17
CA HIS A 456 2.18 9.32 12.97
C HIS A 456 1.18 9.65 11.84
N TYR A 457 -0.09 9.24 11.95
CA TYR A 457 -1.10 9.42 10.90
C TYR A 457 -1.36 10.90 10.52
N PRO A 458 -1.44 11.86 11.47
CA PRO A 458 -1.51 13.29 11.15
C PRO A 458 -0.31 13.78 10.33
N MET A 459 0.89 13.27 10.63
CA MET A 459 2.12 13.61 9.89
C MET A 459 2.02 13.12 8.44
N TYR A 460 1.70 11.85 8.23
CA TYR A 460 1.52 11.28 6.89
C TYR A 460 0.42 11.97 6.10
N THR A 461 -0.66 12.37 6.78
CA THR A 461 -1.76 13.13 6.16
C THR A 461 -1.27 14.48 5.61
N LYS A 462 -0.46 15.19 6.38
CA LYS A 462 0.16 16.46 5.94
C LYS A 462 1.16 16.25 4.81
N LEU A 463 1.88 15.12 4.79
CA LEU A 463 2.90 14.85 3.76
C LEU A 463 2.27 14.43 2.43
N PHE A 464 1.31 13.52 2.43
CA PHE A 464 0.84 12.81 1.23
C PHE A 464 -0.66 12.94 0.95
N GLY A 465 -1.38 13.76 1.71
CA GLY A 465 -2.83 13.79 1.66
C GLY A 465 -3.44 12.66 2.49
N THR A 466 -4.73 12.41 2.36
CA THR A 466 -5.45 11.46 3.22
C THR A 466 -4.98 10.00 3.07
N LEU A 467 -5.21 9.19 4.09
CA LEU A 467 -4.64 7.84 4.20
C LEU A 467 -5.25 6.79 3.25
N ASN A 468 -6.40 7.06 2.65
CA ASN A 468 -6.93 6.21 1.58
C ASN A 468 -6.12 6.30 0.27
N ASN A 469 -5.11 7.17 0.19
CA ASN A 469 -4.10 7.17 -0.87
C ASN A 469 -3.17 5.94 -0.84
N CYS A 470 -3.06 5.27 0.31
CA CYS A 470 -2.09 4.20 0.59
C CYS A 470 -2.71 2.93 1.20
N ASN A 471 -4.02 2.71 1.07
CA ASN A 471 -4.66 1.51 1.61
C ASN A 471 -4.40 0.28 0.71
N THR A 472 -4.05 -0.86 1.31
CA THR A 472 -3.72 -2.13 0.61
C THR A 472 -4.94 -2.96 0.21
N GLU A 473 -6.15 -2.58 0.62
CA GLU A 473 -7.39 -3.23 0.16
C GLU A 473 -7.46 -3.35 -1.39
N TYR A 474 -6.90 -2.37 -2.10
CA TYR A 474 -6.84 -2.41 -3.57
C TYR A 474 -5.78 -3.38 -4.09
N THR A 475 -4.63 -3.52 -3.41
CA THR A 475 -3.58 -4.47 -3.81
C THR A 475 -4.05 -5.90 -3.59
N GLU A 476 -4.85 -6.17 -2.55
CA GLU A 476 -5.51 -7.47 -2.36
C GLU A 476 -6.41 -7.85 -3.54
N ARG A 477 -7.17 -6.88 -4.07
CA ARG A 477 -7.99 -7.12 -5.26
C ARG A 477 -7.12 -7.35 -6.51
N LEU A 478 -6.02 -6.62 -6.66
CA LEU A 478 -5.06 -6.82 -7.74
C LEU A 478 -4.38 -8.20 -7.67
N HIS A 479 -4.17 -8.78 -6.49
CA HIS A 479 -3.64 -10.15 -6.38
C HIS A 479 -4.55 -11.20 -7.00
N ILE A 480 -5.86 -10.98 -7.00
CA ILE A 480 -6.80 -11.90 -7.65
C ILE A 480 -6.51 -11.92 -9.15
N ASP A 481 -6.54 -10.75 -9.79
CA ASP A 481 -6.46 -10.64 -11.25
C ASP A 481 -5.03 -10.85 -11.77
N LEU A 482 -4.03 -10.38 -11.02
CA LEU A 482 -2.62 -10.28 -11.45
C LEU A 482 -1.70 -11.32 -10.84
N ALA A 483 -2.15 -12.17 -9.90
CA ALA A 483 -1.34 -13.27 -9.39
C ALA A 483 -2.10 -14.58 -9.42
N LYS A 484 -3.29 -14.64 -8.80
CA LYS A 484 -4.07 -15.89 -8.67
C LYS A 484 -4.62 -16.35 -10.01
N ASP A 485 -5.26 -15.47 -10.79
CA ASP A 485 -5.80 -15.83 -12.11
C ASP A 485 -4.70 -16.09 -13.14
N ALA A 486 -3.60 -15.34 -13.07
CA ALA A 486 -2.42 -15.59 -13.88
C ALA A 486 -1.86 -16.99 -13.59
N TYR A 487 -1.69 -17.35 -12.31
CA TYR A 487 -1.22 -18.67 -11.91
C TYR A 487 -2.18 -19.79 -12.32
N ARG A 488 -3.49 -19.59 -12.18
CA ARG A 488 -4.53 -20.54 -12.64
C ARG A 488 -4.52 -20.77 -14.15
N SER A 489 -3.93 -19.84 -14.90
CA SER A 489 -3.80 -19.93 -16.36
C SER A 489 -2.49 -20.61 -16.80
N THR A 490 -1.68 -21.10 -15.86
CA THR A 490 -0.46 -21.86 -16.13
C THR A 490 -0.73 -23.36 -16.20
N ASN A 491 0.28 -24.13 -16.62
CA ASN A 491 0.30 -25.58 -16.50
C ASN A 491 0.65 -26.09 -15.08
N PHE A 492 0.79 -25.19 -14.09
CA PHE A 492 1.20 -25.48 -12.71
C PHE A 492 2.58 -26.14 -12.58
N ASN A 493 3.42 -26.06 -13.61
CA ASN A 493 4.81 -26.50 -13.54
C ASN A 493 5.67 -25.43 -12.87
N LEU A 494 6.34 -25.83 -11.80
CA LEU A 494 7.19 -24.97 -10.99
C LEU A 494 8.32 -24.25 -11.73
N LYS A 495 8.81 -24.84 -12.83
CA LYS A 495 9.90 -24.25 -13.60
C LYS A 495 9.42 -23.14 -14.54
N ASP A 496 8.13 -23.20 -14.93
CA ASP A 496 7.59 -22.38 -16.03
C ASP A 496 6.43 -21.47 -15.57
N GLU A 497 6.09 -21.47 -14.28
CA GLU A 497 4.93 -20.72 -13.77
C GLU A 497 5.04 -19.22 -14.04
N PHE A 498 6.16 -18.58 -13.66
CA PHE A 498 6.33 -17.14 -13.86
C PHE A 498 6.40 -16.72 -15.34
N PRO A 499 7.17 -17.40 -16.23
CA PRO A 499 7.13 -17.11 -17.67
C PRO A 499 5.71 -17.22 -18.26
N GLN A 500 4.92 -18.20 -17.85
CA GLN A 500 3.55 -18.36 -18.33
C GLN A 500 2.62 -17.28 -17.76
N MET A 501 2.78 -16.94 -16.47
CA MET A 501 2.01 -15.87 -15.82
C MET A 501 2.26 -14.51 -16.50
N THR A 502 3.53 -14.14 -16.72
CA THR A 502 3.89 -12.86 -17.34
C THR A 502 3.40 -12.77 -18.78
N LEU A 503 3.56 -13.83 -19.57
CA LEU A 503 3.06 -13.89 -20.95
C LEU A 503 1.53 -13.78 -21.02
N TRP A 504 0.81 -14.48 -20.12
CA TRP A 504 -0.65 -14.39 -20.05
C TRP A 504 -1.11 -12.96 -19.71
N LEU A 505 -0.43 -12.31 -18.77
CA LEU A 505 -0.72 -10.92 -18.38
C LEU A 505 -0.49 -9.95 -19.54
N GLU A 506 0.63 -10.05 -20.25
CA GLU A 506 0.93 -9.19 -21.40
C GLU A 506 -0.12 -9.31 -22.50
N ARG A 507 -0.52 -10.53 -22.84
CA ARG A 507 -1.58 -10.77 -23.85
C ARG A 507 -2.91 -10.18 -23.40
N LYS A 508 -3.29 -10.39 -22.14
CA LYS A 508 -4.53 -9.86 -21.56
C LYS A 508 -4.54 -8.32 -21.61
N GLU A 509 -3.45 -7.67 -21.23
CA GLU A 509 -3.30 -6.22 -21.28
C GLU A 509 -3.38 -5.67 -22.73
N LYS A 510 -2.73 -6.32 -23.69
CA LYS A 510 -2.80 -5.99 -25.12
C LYS A 510 -4.23 -6.04 -25.67
N ILE A 511 -4.95 -7.13 -25.39
CA ILE A 511 -6.35 -7.30 -25.81
C ILE A 511 -7.19 -6.13 -25.31
N PHE A 512 -7.04 -5.80 -24.03
CA PHE A 512 -7.84 -4.73 -23.46
C PHE A 512 -7.47 -3.33 -23.98
N ARG A 513 -6.18 -3.06 -24.20
CA ARG A 513 -5.74 -1.80 -24.83
C ARG A 513 -6.32 -1.68 -26.24
N HIS A 514 -6.30 -2.79 -27.00
CA HIS A 514 -6.90 -2.83 -28.32
C HIS A 514 -8.43 -2.64 -28.26
N ALA A 515 -9.11 -3.24 -27.30
CA ALA A 515 -10.55 -3.04 -27.11
C ALA A 515 -10.90 -1.56 -26.88
N LYS A 516 -10.12 -0.84 -26.06
CA LYS A 516 -10.28 0.63 -25.91
C LYS A 516 -10.08 1.37 -27.22
N PHE A 517 -9.05 1.02 -27.99
CA PHE A 517 -8.80 1.63 -29.31
C PHE A 517 -9.96 1.39 -30.29
N ILE A 518 -10.52 0.18 -30.31
CA ILE A 518 -11.67 -0.16 -31.16
C ILE A 518 -12.93 0.61 -30.73
N GLN A 519 -13.10 0.93 -29.44
CA GLN A 519 -14.19 1.79 -28.97
C GLN A 519 -13.96 3.27 -29.33
N TRP A 520 -12.73 3.76 -29.21
CA TRP A 520 -12.37 5.15 -29.50
C TRP A 520 -12.46 5.53 -30.98
N ARG A 521 -12.14 4.59 -31.88
CA ARG A 521 -12.06 4.86 -33.33
C ARG A 521 -13.42 5.20 -33.98
N PRO A 522 -14.54 4.48 -33.73
CA PRO A 522 -15.87 4.81 -34.24
C PRO A 522 -16.39 6.17 -33.79
N ASP A 523 -15.98 6.66 -32.62
CA ASP A 523 -16.41 7.95 -32.06
C ASP A 523 -15.74 9.17 -32.76
N GLY A 524 -15.02 8.94 -33.86
CA GLY A 524 -14.32 9.99 -34.61
C GLY A 524 -12.94 10.34 -34.05
N SER A 525 -12.35 9.46 -33.21
CA SER A 525 -11.07 9.69 -32.55
C SER A 525 -11.05 10.99 -31.72
N PRO A 526 -12.04 11.19 -30.82
CA PRO A 526 -12.17 12.43 -30.07
C PRO A 526 -10.93 12.64 -29.18
N PRO A 527 -10.48 13.89 -28.98
CA PRO A 527 -9.43 14.18 -28.01
C PRO A 527 -9.89 13.77 -26.60
N PRO A 528 -8.96 13.55 -25.65
CA PRO A 528 -9.32 13.31 -24.25
C PRO A 528 -10.26 14.40 -23.74
N ALA A 529 -11.46 14.02 -23.29
CA ALA A 529 -12.45 14.99 -22.83
C ALA A 529 -11.98 15.69 -21.55
N ALA A 530 -12.06 17.02 -21.48
CA ALA A 530 -11.94 17.71 -20.20
C ALA A 530 -13.13 17.30 -19.31
N VAL A 531 -12.86 16.66 -18.17
CA VAL A 531 -13.91 16.22 -17.25
C VAL A 531 -13.93 17.15 -16.05
N GLU A 532 -15.13 17.47 -15.54
CA GLU A 532 -15.28 18.14 -14.25
C GLU A 532 -14.55 17.34 -13.15
N PRO A 533 -14.05 18.01 -12.09
CA PRO A 533 -13.40 17.35 -10.97
C PRO A 533 -14.27 16.21 -10.45
N LEU A 534 -13.69 15.00 -10.33
CA LEU A 534 -14.41 13.88 -9.72
C LEU A 534 -14.85 14.31 -8.31
N PRO A 535 -16.15 14.23 -7.97
CA PRO A 535 -16.59 14.52 -6.62
C PRO A 535 -15.86 13.57 -5.66
N PRO A 536 -15.49 14.03 -4.45
CA PRO A 536 -14.82 13.19 -3.47
C PRO A 536 -15.67 11.94 -3.22
N ALA A 537 -15.08 10.76 -3.44
CA ALA A 537 -15.80 9.51 -3.26
C ALA A 537 -16.26 9.37 -1.80
N SER A 538 -17.57 9.24 -1.57
CA SER A 538 -18.10 8.83 -0.27
C SER A 538 -17.52 7.45 0.08
N SER A 539 -17.18 7.24 1.36
CA SER A 539 -16.69 5.97 1.90
C SER A 539 -17.72 4.84 1.89
N THR A 540 -18.79 4.95 1.09
CA THR A 540 -19.75 3.88 0.91
C THR A 540 -19.11 2.81 0.03
N SER A 541 -18.71 1.72 0.68
CA SER A 541 -18.44 0.44 0.06
C SER A 541 -19.48 0.18 -1.03
N ALA A 542 -19.06 0.20 -2.29
CA ALA A 542 -19.89 -0.33 -3.36
C ALA A 542 -20.14 -1.82 -3.04
N ALA A 543 -21.41 -2.20 -3.13
CA ALA A 543 -21.96 -3.53 -2.87
C ALA A 543 -21.21 -4.65 -3.59
#